data_AF-A0A353J8Y0-F1
#
_entry.id   AF-A0A353J8Y0-F1
#
_cell.length_a   1.000
_cell.length_b   1.000
_cell.length_c   1.000
_cell.angle_alpha   90.00
_cell.angle_beta   90.00
_cell.angle_gamma   90.00
#
_symmetry.space_group_name_H-M   'P 1'
#
loop_
_entity.id
_entity.type
_entity.pdbx_description
1 polymer ?
#
loop_
_entity_poly.entity_id
_entity_poly.type
_entity_poly.pdbx_seq_one_letter_code
_entity_poly.pdbx_strand_id
1 'polypeptide(L)' 'MIIINRVVKYTIPLYGNNHYHPYGKIEITNGKITKIVNFNNWSFTFNRKRYNITNKGSLYRPCLIIVE' A
#
# COMPACT_ATOMS: atom_id res chain seq x y z
N MET A 1 -5.04 5.33 -14.96
CA MET A 1 -5.50 5.53 -13.57
C MET A 1 -5.07 4.31 -12.79
N ILE A 2 -4.36 4.49 -11.69
CA ILE A 2 -3.91 3.37 -10.86
C ILE A 2 -4.97 3.09 -9.80
N ILE A 3 -5.30 1.81 -9.62
CA ILE A 3 -6.26 1.34 -8.62
C ILE A 3 -5.54 0.30 -7.77
N ILE A 4 -5.79 0.33 -6.46
CA ILE A 4 -5.38 -0.74 -5.54
C ILE A 4 -6.52 -1.74 -5.49
N ASN A 5 -6.28 -2.97 -5.94
CA ASN A 5 -7.31 -4.01 -5.95
C ASN A 5 -7.45 -4.68 -4.58
N ARG A 6 -6.31 -5.02 -3.95
CA ARG A 6 -6.28 -5.67 -2.64
C ARG A 6 -4.94 -5.50 -1.94
N VAL A 7 -4.98 -5.70 -0.62
CA VAL A 7 -3.79 -5.81 0.22
C VAL A 7 -3.38 -7.28 0.28
N VAL A 8 -2.19 -7.58 -0.22
CA VAL A 8 -1.63 -8.96 -0.26
C VAL A 8 -0.95 -9.30 1.05
N LYS A 9 -0.22 -8.33 1.61
CA LYS A 9 0.44 -8.45 2.92
C LYS A 9 0.34 -7.12 3.64
N TYR A 10 -0.02 -7.16 4.90
CA TYR A 10 -0.08 -6.00 5.77
C TYR A 10 0.62 -6.31 7.08
N THR A 11 1.65 -5.55 7.40
CA THR A 11 2.38 -5.69 8.66
C THR A 11 2.19 -4.43 9.47
N ILE A 12 1.62 -4.58 10.66
CA ILE A 12 1.58 -3.54 11.68
C ILE A 12 2.88 -3.68 12.49
N PRO A 13 3.74 -2.66 12.53
CA PRO A 13 4.93 -2.73 13.37
C PRO A 13 4.54 -2.81 14.84
N LEU A 14 5.21 -3.72 15.57
CA LEU A 14 5.12 -3.86 17.01
C LEU A 14 6.48 -3.53 17.63
N TYR A 15 6.58 -3.55 18.97
CA TYR A 15 7.81 -3.30 19.71
C TYR A 15 9.02 -4.02 19.10
N GLY A 16 10.11 -3.27 18.89
CA GLY A 16 11.35 -3.77 18.28
C GLY A 16 11.39 -3.74 16.75
N ASN A 17 10.34 -3.26 16.07
CA ASN A 17 10.35 -3.06 14.62
C ASN A 17 10.91 -1.66 14.25
N ASN A 18 11.79 -1.60 13.26
CA ASN A 18 12.39 -0.35 12.74
C ASN A 18 11.40 0.52 11.95
N HIS A 19 10.20 0.02 11.66
CA HIS A 19 9.17 0.77 10.97
C HIS A 19 8.22 1.46 11.95
N TYR A 20 8.00 2.77 11.77
CA TYR A 20 7.00 3.52 12.53
C TYR A 20 5.58 3.40 11.95
N HIS A 21 5.47 3.03 10.67
CA HIS A 21 4.21 2.94 9.94
C HIS A 21 3.95 1.53 9.42
N PRO A 22 2.69 1.13 9.22
CA PRO A 22 2.36 -0.10 8.52
C PRO A 22 3.00 -0.18 7.13
N TYR A 23 3.42 -1.38 6.77
CA TYR A 23 4.09 -1.67 5.50
C TYR A 23 3.66 -3.02 4.97
N GLY A 24 3.89 -3.28 3.70
CA GLY A 24 3.51 -4.56 3.12
C GLY A 24 3.47 -4.55 1.61
N LYS A 25 2.54 -5.35 1.06
CA LYS A 25 2.38 -5.57 -0.38
C LYS A 25 0.95 -5.31 -0.79
N ILE A 26 0.78 -4.55 -1.86
CA ILE A 26 -0.51 -4.28 -2.48
C ILE A 26 -0.48 -4.72 -3.94
N GLU A 27 -1.62 -5.18 -4.43
CA GLU A 27 -1.83 -5.45 -5.83
C GLU A 27 -2.49 -4.23 -6.47
N ILE A 28 -1.85 -3.70 -7.51
CA ILE A 28 -2.31 -2.52 -8.24
C ILE A 28 -2.58 -2.85 -9.70
N THR A 29 -3.51 -2.13 -10.30
CA THR A 29 -3.81 -2.19 -11.74
C THR A 29 -3.82 -0.80 -12.34
N ASN A 30 -3.19 -0.62 -13.51
CA ASN A 30 -3.19 0.63 -14.27
C ASN A 30 -4.00 0.52 -15.58
N GLY A 31 -5.10 -0.25 -15.55
CA GLY A 31 -5.96 -0.55 -16.71
C GLY A 31 -5.37 -1.50 -17.76
N LYS A 32 -4.03 -1.60 -17.86
CA LYS A 32 -3.34 -2.50 -18.80
C LYS A 32 -2.62 -3.67 -18.12
N ILE A 33 -2.04 -3.40 -16.95
CA ILE A 33 -1.21 -4.37 -16.22
C ILE A 33 -1.62 -4.40 -14.75
N THR A 34 -1.54 -5.59 -14.18
CA THR A 34 -1.66 -5.84 -12.73
C THR A 34 -0.29 -6.20 -12.18
N LYS A 35 0.10 -5.58 -11.07
CA LYS A 35 1.40 -5.82 -10.45
C LYS A 35 1.31 -5.76 -8.93
N ILE A 36 2.11 -6.59 -8.27
CA ILE A 36 2.29 -6.50 -6.82
C ILE A 36 3.46 -5.56 -6.55
N VAL A 37 3.23 -4.56 -5.70
CA VAL A 37 4.24 -3.59 -5.28
C VAL A 37 4.32 -3.54 -3.76
N ASN A 38 5.50 -3.22 -3.25
CA ASN A 38 5.68 -2.94 -1.83
C ASN A 38 5.19 -1.52 -1.53
N PHE A 39 4.51 -1.34 -0.40
CA PHE A 39 4.22 -0.02 0.15
C PHE A 39 4.90 0.13 1.51
N ASN A 40 5.34 1.34 1.81
CA ASN A 40 5.90 1.74 3.09
C ASN A 40 5.62 3.22 3.33
N ASN A 41 5.59 3.65 4.60
CA ASN A 41 5.37 5.05 4.97
C ASN A 41 4.21 5.69 4.19
N TRP A 42 3.07 4.98 4.09
CA TRP A 42 1.87 5.43 3.38
C TRP A 42 2.11 5.83 1.92
N SER A 43 3.04 5.16 1.24
CA SER A 43 3.30 5.39 -0.18
C SER A 43 3.87 4.16 -0.87
N PHE A 44 3.80 4.15 -2.20
CA PHE A 44 4.50 3.18 -3.04
C PHE A 44 5.02 3.85 -4.32
N THR A 45 5.97 3.21 -4.99
CA THR A 45 6.52 3.68 -6.26
C THR A 45 6.12 2.72 -7.38
N PHE A 46 5.58 3.27 -8.47
CA PHE A 46 5.25 2.53 -9.67
C PHE A 46 5.57 3.37 -10.91
N ASN A 47 6.25 2.77 -11.90
CA ASN A 47 6.74 3.46 -13.09
C ASN A 47 7.49 4.76 -12.77
N ARG A 48 8.41 4.72 -11.80
CA ARG A 48 9.21 5.86 -11.31
C ARG A 48 8.39 7.04 -10.75
N LYS A 49 7.07 6.89 -10.55
CA LYS A 49 6.20 7.86 -9.88
C LYS A 49 5.82 7.34 -8.50
N ARG A 50 5.84 8.23 -7.50
CA ARG A 50 5.39 7.96 -6.14
C ARG A 50 3.90 8.24 -6.02
N TYR A 51 3.19 7.37 -5.32
CA TYR A 51 1.76 7.48 -5.03
C TYR A 51 1.58 7.39 -3.53
N ASN A 52 0.86 8.34 -2.96
CA ASN A 52 0.50 8.33 -1.54
C ASN A 52 -0.78 7.51 -1.37
N ILE A 53 -0.89 6.87 -0.21
CA ILE A 53 -2.04 6.03 0.13
C ILE A 53 -2.55 6.34 1.51
N THR A 54 -3.83 6.10 1.74
CA THR A 54 -4.43 6.18 3.08
C THR A 54 -5.24 4.92 3.35
N ASN A 55 -5.37 4.56 4.63
CA ASN A 55 -6.23 3.47 5.07
C ASN A 55 -7.63 4.01 5.38
N LYS A 56 -8.64 3.62 4.59
CA LYS A 56 -10.07 3.84 4.86
C LYS A 56 -10.72 2.71 5.66
N GLY A 57 -10.00 1.60 5.84
CA GLY A 57 -10.46 0.45 6.64
C GLY A 57 -10.05 0.55 8.10
N SER A 58 -10.10 -0.58 8.80
CA SER A 58 -9.60 -0.67 10.17
C SER A 58 -8.12 -1.06 10.20
N LEU A 59 -7.51 -1.02 11.40
CA LEU A 59 -6.12 -1.41 11.58
C LEU A 59 -5.85 -2.87 11.15
N TYR A 60 -6.76 -3.79 11.48
CA TYR A 60 -6.62 -5.23 11.18
C TYR A 60 -7.32 -5.67 9.90
N ARG A 61 -8.15 -4.80 9.30
CA ARG A 61 -8.80 -5.03 8.00
C ARG A 61 -8.56 -3.80 7.12
N PRO A 62 -7.33 -3.61 6.61
CA PRO A 62 -6.95 -2.41 5.89
C PRO A 62 -7.65 -2.32 4.53
N CYS A 63 -8.09 -1.12 4.18
CA CYS A 63 -8.59 -0.76 2.86
C CYS A 63 -7.77 0.41 2.36
N LEU A 64 -6.72 0.12 1.59
CA LEU A 64 -5.78 1.13 1.10
C LEU A 64 -6.30 1.75 -0.20
N ILE A 65 -6.38 3.08 -0.22
CA ILE A 65 -6.74 3.88 -1.40
C ILE A 65 -5.62 4.86 -1.73
N ILE A 66 -5.51 5.26 -3.00
CA ILE A 66 -4.56 6.28 -3.44
C ILE A 66 -5.11 7.67 -3.14
N VAL A 67 -4.27 8.55 -2.63
CA VAL A 67 -4.58 9.98 -2.41
C VAL A 67 -3.79 10.79 -3.44
N GLU A 68 -4.47 11.70 -4.12
CA GLU A 68 -3.86 12.65 -5.08
C GLU A 68 -2.99 13.69 -4.37
#